data_AF-A0A1K0GZY7-F1
#
_entry.id   AF-A0A1K0GZY7-F1
#
_cell.length_a   1.000
_cell.length_b   1.000
_cell.length_c   1.000
_cell.angle_alpha   90.00
_cell.angle_beta   90.00
_cell.angle_gamma   90.00
#
_symmetry.space_group_name_H-M   'P 1'
#
loop_
_entity.id
_entity.type
_entity.pdbx_description
1 polymer ?
#
loop_
_entity_poly.entity_id
_entity_poly.type
_entity_poly.pdbx_seq_one_letter_code
_entity_poly.pdbx_strand_id
1 'polypeptide(L)'
;MSDIRSKSASFLSDAIAAATGGQNASSAATQLEQALFEKHRQSTSNDYRGDIRNIGLTLKKDNPQLASDLAEGKLAPGQLVNMSYEEMKTEQQAKQDDQLLQQNLQASVGVDELDPDQNNMITSEHGISRMQEGDMETYGEADKASEGEFKARAQPKVGEAMRGIEFETGV
;
A
#
# COMPACT_ATOMS: atom_id res chain seq x y z
N MET A 1 20.07 -26.93 -2.90
CA MET A 1 19.33 -25.70 -3.28
C MET A 1 18.48 -25.86 -4.55
N SER A 2 18.59 -26.97 -5.30
CA SER A 2 17.77 -27.22 -6.51
C SER A 2 16.29 -27.45 -6.24
N ASP A 3 15.91 -27.84 -5.02
CA ASP A 3 14.54 -28.26 -4.72
C ASP A 3 13.51 -27.12 -4.81
N ILE A 4 13.90 -25.89 -4.43
CA ILE A 4 12.94 -24.78 -4.38
C ILE A 4 12.51 -24.41 -5.80
N ARG A 5 13.46 -24.29 -6.73
CA ARG A 5 13.18 -23.94 -8.13
C ARG A 5 12.33 -24.99 -8.81
N SER A 6 12.66 -26.27 -8.62
CA SER A 6 11.85 -27.38 -9.17
C SER A 6 10.44 -27.39 -8.57
N LYS A 7 10.28 -27.17 -7.25
CA LYS A 7 8.97 -27.06 -6.61
C LYS A 7 8.18 -25.84 -7.08
N SER A 8 8.85 -24.71 -7.30
CA SER A 8 8.23 -23.50 -7.86
C SER A 8 7.69 -23.76 -9.27
N ALA A 9 8.50 -24.40 -10.13
CA ALA A 9 8.08 -24.76 -11.49
C ALA A 9 6.89 -25.75 -11.48
N SER A 10 6.91 -26.76 -10.62
CA SER A 10 5.78 -27.68 -10.45
C SER A 10 4.52 -26.98 -9.94
N PHE A 11 4.65 -26.08 -8.96
CA PHE A 11 3.52 -25.30 -8.46
C PHE A 11 2.90 -24.41 -9.55
N LEU A 12 3.73 -23.77 -10.38
CA LEU A 12 3.26 -22.96 -11.50
C LEU A 12 2.60 -23.81 -12.58
N SER A 13 3.16 -24.99 -12.89
CA SER A 13 2.52 -25.90 -13.84
C SER A 13 1.16 -26.38 -13.35
N ASP A 14 1.04 -26.67 -12.05
CA ASP A 14 -0.24 -27.09 -11.44
C ASP A 14 -1.26 -25.94 -11.45
N ALA A 15 -0.82 -24.71 -11.21
CA ALA A 15 -1.68 -23.53 -11.27
C ALA A 15 -2.24 -23.30 -12.69
N ILE A 16 -1.38 -23.39 -13.71
CA ILE A 16 -1.79 -23.23 -15.11
C ILE A 16 -2.69 -24.41 -15.54
N ALA A 17 -2.34 -25.64 -15.17
CA ALA A 17 -3.15 -26.82 -15.47
C ALA A 17 -4.55 -26.72 -14.82
N ALA A 18 -4.64 -26.22 -13.58
CA ALA A 18 -5.92 -26.00 -12.91
C ALA A 18 -6.80 -24.97 -13.62
N ALA A 19 -6.20 -23.91 -14.18
CA ALA A 19 -6.92 -22.85 -14.88
C ALA A 19 -7.35 -23.25 -16.31
N THR A 20 -6.52 -24.02 -17.00
CA THR A 20 -6.70 -24.41 -18.43
C THR A 20 -7.41 -25.75 -18.61
N GLY A 21 -7.84 -26.41 -17.53
CA GLY A 21 -8.52 -27.70 -17.60
C GLY A 21 -7.59 -28.90 -17.90
N GLY A 22 -6.32 -28.81 -17.50
CA GLY A 22 -5.36 -29.92 -17.56
C GLY A 22 -4.39 -29.87 -18.73
N GLN A 23 -4.20 -28.72 -19.39
CA GLN A 23 -3.17 -28.60 -20.42
C GLN A 23 -1.76 -28.68 -19.83
N ASN A 24 -0.87 -29.39 -20.53
CA ASN A 24 0.53 -29.54 -20.12
C ASN A 24 1.31 -28.25 -20.37
N ALA A 25 1.39 -27.38 -19.36
CA ALA A 25 2.10 -26.10 -19.42
C ALA A 25 3.50 -26.13 -18.76
N SER A 26 4.12 -27.31 -18.66
CA SER A 26 5.39 -27.49 -17.93
C SER A 26 6.55 -26.67 -18.53
N SER A 27 6.59 -26.52 -19.85
CA SER A 27 7.58 -25.67 -20.53
C SER A 27 7.39 -24.19 -20.21
N ALA A 28 6.16 -23.68 -20.30
CA ALA A 28 5.81 -22.31 -19.98
C ALA A 28 6.09 -22.00 -18.49
N ALA A 29 5.74 -22.92 -17.58
CA ALA A 29 6.00 -22.79 -16.15
C ALA A 29 7.51 -22.73 -15.84
N THR A 30 8.33 -23.53 -16.52
CA THR A 30 9.79 -23.50 -16.35
C THR A 30 10.40 -22.20 -16.85
N GLN A 31 9.94 -21.71 -18.01
CA GLN A 31 10.38 -20.41 -18.54
C GLN A 31 9.97 -19.25 -17.64
N LEU A 32 8.77 -19.32 -17.08
CA LEU A 32 8.28 -18.32 -16.14
C LEU A 32 9.10 -18.32 -14.85
N GLU A 33 9.37 -19.49 -14.28
CA GLU A 33 10.22 -19.63 -13.09
C GLU A 33 11.63 -19.07 -13.35
N GLN A 34 12.21 -19.36 -14.51
CA GLN A 34 13.52 -18.84 -14.91
C GLN A 34 13.52 -17.31 -15.00
N ALA A 35 12.49 -16.71 -15.63
CA ALA A 35 12.36 -15.25 -15.73
C ALA A 35 12.23 -14.58 -14.35
N LEU A 36 11.48 -15.20 -13.43
CA LEU A 36 11.39 -14.77 -12.03
C LEU A 36 12.73 -14.87 -11.31
N PHE A 37 13.43 -15.98 -11.50
CA PHE A 37 14.74 -16.19 -10.89
C PHE A 37 15.74 -15.14 -11.37
N GLU A 38 15.72 -14.79 -12.65
CA GLU A 38 16.53 -13.72 -13.24
C GLU A 38 16.16 -12.33 -12.68
N LYS A 39 14.87 -12.01 -12.56
CA LYS A 39 14.38 -10.76 -11.93
C LYS A 39 14.92 -10.60 -10.50
N HIS A 40 14.99 -11.70 -9.76
CA HIS A 40 15.49 -11.73 -8.37
C HIS A 40 17.02 -11.93 -8.26
N ARG A 41 17.78 -11.62 -9.32
CA ARG A 41 19.25 -11.74 -9.37
C ARG A 41 19.76 -13.14 -9.01
N GLN A 42 19.07 -14.16 -9.49
CA GLN A 42 19.40 -15.57 -9.26
C GLN A 42 19.37 -15.96 -7.78
N SER A 43 18.48 -15.33 -7.01
CA SER A 43 18.25 -15.64 -5.60
C SER A 43 16.89 -16.30 -5.38
N THR A 44 16.83 -17.25 -4.45
CA THR A 44 15.58 -17.88 -3.99
C THR A 44 15.12 -17.29 -2.65
N SER A 45 15.17 -15.96 -2.55
CA SER A 45 14.76 -15.18 -1.37
C SER A 45 13.26 -15.31 -1.08
N ASN A 46 12.82 -14.75 0.05
CA ASN A 46 11.39 -14.70 0.38
C ASN A 46 10.59 -13.92 -0.68
N ASP A 47 11.16 -12.87 -1.27
CA ASP A 47 10.50 -12.08 -2.32
C ASP A 47 10.24 -12.92 -3.56
N TYR A 48 11.23 -13.70 -4.01
CA TYR A 48 11.06 -14.66 -5.10
C TYR A 48 9.90 -15.64 -4.81
N ARG A 49 9.84 -16.20 -3.59
CA ARG A 49 8.77 -17.15 -3.22
C ARG A 49 7.40 -16.47 -3.13
N GLY A 50 7.38 -15.21 -2.69
CA GLY A 50 6.19 -14.37 -2.66
C GLY A 50 5.64 -14.14 -4.06
N ASP A 51 6.50 -13.74 -4.99
CA ASP A 51 6.11 -13.50 -6.39
C ASP A 51 5.63 -14.78 -7.08
N ILE A 52 6.32 -15.92 -6.88
CA ILE A 52 5.87 -17.23 -7.40
C ILE A 52 4.47 -17.57 -6.90
N ARG A 53 4.21 -17.35 -5.61
CA ARG A 53 2.90 -17.62 -5.00
C ARG A 53 1.83 -16.69 -5.57
N ASN A 54 2.12 -15.40 -5.65
CA ASN A 54 1.19 -14.39 -6.14
C ASN A 54 0.80 -14.67 -7.58
N ILE A 55 1.77 -14.87 -8.47
CA ILE A 55 1.52 -15.19 -9.87
C ILE A 55 0.75 -16.50 -10.00
N GLY A 56 1.14 -17.55 -9.26
CA GLY A 56 0.41 -18.82 -9.29
C GLY A 56 -1.04 -18.70 -8.81
N LEU A 57 -1.33 -17.87 -7.80
CA LEU A 57 -2.69 -17.61 -7.33
C LEU A 57 -3.50 -16.79 -8.33
N THR A 58 -2.89 -15.77 -8.93
CA THR A 58 -3.52 -14.95 -9.96
C THR A 58 -3.92 -15.79 -11.17
N LEU A 59 -3.01 -16.64 -11.67
CA LEU A 59 -3.27 -17.55 -12.78
C LEU A 59 -4.36 -18.58 -12.44
N LYS A 60 -4.41 -19.06 -11.20
CA LYS A 60 -5.36 -20.10 -10.78
C LYS A 60 -6.77 -19.58 -10.51
N LYS A 61 -6.89 -18.40 -9.89
CA LYS A 61 -8.16 -17.90 -9.32
C LYS A 61 -8.58 -16.56 -9.91
N ASP A 62 -7.70 -15.56 -9.88
CA ASP A 62 -8.12 -14.18 -10.11
C ASP A 62 -8.33 -13.89 -11.60
N ASN A 63 -7.46 -14.43 -12.46
CA ASN A 63 -7.52 -14.27 -13.91
C ASN A 63 -7.07 -15.53 -14.65
N PRO A 64 -7.95 -16.53 -14.82
CA PRO A 64 -7.61 -17.76 -15.54
C PRO A 64 -7.40 -17.54 -17.04
N GLN A 65 -7.85 -16.43 -17.63
CA GLN A 65 -7.60 -16.15 -19.05
C GLN A 65 -6.12 -15.90 -19.32
N LEU A 66 -5.40 -15.25 -18.40
CA LEU A 66 -3.94 -15.09 -18.52
C LEU A 66 -3.21 -16.44 -18.55
N ALA A 67 -3.72 -17.45 -17.83
CA ALA A 67 -3.16 -18.79 -17.86
C ALA A 67 -3.38 -19.45 -19.23
N SER A 68 -4.55 -19.27 -19.84
CA SER A 68 -4.83 -19.72 -21.21
C SER A 68 -3.95 -19.01 -22.24
N ASP A 69 -3.80 -17.69 -22.15
CA ASP A 69 -2.95 -16.92 -23.07
C ASP A 69 -1.47 -17.30 -22.97
N LEU A 70 -1.00 -17.63 -21.76
CA LEU A 70 0.34 -18.15 -21.52
C LEU A 70 0.51 -19.56 -22.10
N ALA A 71 -0.49 -20.44 -21.96
CA ALA A 71 -0.47 -21.79 -22.51
C ALA A 71 -0.55 -21.81 -24.04
N GLU A 72 -1.33 -20.88 -24.63
CA GLU A 72 -1.44 -20.69 -26.07
C GLU A 72 -0.24 -19.96 -26.68
N GLY A 73 0.63 -19.36 -25.86
CA GLY A 73 1.84 -18.65 -26.29
C GLY A 73 1.58 -17.24 -26.83
N LYS A 74 0.39 -16.67 -26.59
CA LYS A 74 0.06 -15.27 -26.93
C LYS A 74 0.80 -14.29 -26.05
N LEU A 75 1.04 -14.67 -24.79
CA LEU A 75 1.75 -13.86 -23.80
C LEU A 75 3.12 -14.46 -23.49
N ALA A 76 4.16 -13.62 -23.53
CA ALA A 76 5.50 -14.08 -23.18
C ALA A 76 5.66 -14.20 -21.65
N PRO A 77 6.25 -15.29 -21.11
CA PRO A 77 6.47 -15.46 -19.67
C PRO A 77 7.24 -14.30 -19.03
N GLY A 78 8.21 -13.73 -19.75
CA GLY A 78 8.98 -12.57 -19.30
C GLY A 78 8.19 -11.28 -19.21
N GLN A 79 7.13 -11.11 -20.01
CA GLN A 79 6.23 -9.96 -19.88
C GLN A 79 5.39 -10.07 -18.62
N LEU A 80 4.84 -11.26 -18.34
CA LEU A 80 4.02 -11.50 -17.15
C LEU A 80 4.78 -11.22 -15.85
N VAL A 81 6.08 -11.55 -15.79
CA VAL A 81 6.93 -11.33 -14.61
C VAL A 81 7.21 -9.84 -14.33
N ASN A 82 7.12 -9.00 -15.35
CA ASN A 82 7.34 -7.56 -15.25
C ASN A 82 6.04 -6.76 -15.09
N MET A 83 4.88 -7.37 -15.34
CA MET A 83 3.58 -6.74 -15.09
C MET A 83 3.35 -6.52 -13.59
N SER A 84 2.70 -5.41 -13.27
CA SER A 84 2.22 -5.13 -11.92
C SER A 84 1.01 -6.01 -11.57
N TYR A 85 0.74 -6.17 -10.28
CA TYR A 85 -0.44 -6.93 -9.83
C TYR A 85 -1.75 -6.34 -10.34
N GLU A 86 -1.83 -5.01 -10.49
CA GLU A 86 -3.01 -4.33 -11.03
C GLU A 86 -3.23 -4.64 -12.51
N GLU A 87 -2.15 -4.68 -13.31
CA GLU A 87 -2.23 -5.02 -14.74
C GLU A 87 -2.62 -6.48 -14.99
N MET A 88 -2.40 -7.38 -14.02
CA MET A 88 -2.80 -8.78 -14.13
C MET A 88 -4.27 -9.03 -13.73
N LYS A 89 -4.94 -8.06 -13.10
CA LYS A 89 -6.35 -8.18 -12.71
C LYS A 89 -7.26 -8.22 -13.93
N THR A 90 -8.43 -8.81 -13.75
CA THR A 90 -9.48 -8.73 -14.78
C THR A 90 -9.99 -7.30 -14.91
N GLU A 91 -10.46 -6.91 -16.09
CA GLU A 91 -11.05 -5.59 -16.31
C GLU A 91 -12.21 -5.29 -15.35
N GLN A 92 -12.96 -6.32 -14.93
CA GLN A 92 -14.04 -6.18 -13.97
C GLN A 92 -13.52 -5.82 -12.57
N GLN A 93 -12.45 -6.48 -12.12
CA GLN A 93 -11.82 -6.17 -10.83
C GLN A 93 -11.17 -4.78 -10.84
N ALA A 94 -10.48 -4.42 -11.92
CA ALA A 94 -9.89 -3.09 -12.07
C ALA A 94 -10.97 -1.99 -11.96
N LYS A 95 -12.11 -2.16 -12.64
CA LYS A 95 -13.24 -1.22 -12.53
C LYS A 95 -13.84 -1.14 -11.12
N GLN A 96 -13.91 -2.26 -10.40
CA GLN A 96 -14.41 -2.27 -9.03
C GLN A 96 -13.47 -1.53 -8.08
N ASP A 97 -12.16 -1.71 -8.24
CA ASP A 97 -11.16 -1.01 -7.45
C ASP A 97 -11.21 0.51 -7.73
N ASP A 98 -11.35 0.91 -9.00
CA ASP A 98 -11.52 2.33 -9.37
C ASP A 98 -12.78 2.96 -8.78
N GLN A 99 -13.90 2.21 -8.78
CA GLN A 99 -15.15 2.67 -8.18
C GLN A 99 -15.02 2.81 -6.67
N LEU A 100 -14.34 1.87 -6.01
CA LEU A 100 -14.11 1.91 -4.58
C LEU A 100 -13.17 3.07 -4.20
N LEU A 101 -12.13 3.32 -5.00
CA LEU A 101 -11.24 4.47 -4.83
C LEU A 101 -12.01 5.78 -4.92
N GLN A 102 -12.88 5.93 -5.92
CA GLN A 102 -13.72 7.13 -6.08
C GLN A 102 -14.69 7.31 -4.90
N GLN A 103 -15.32 6.23 -4.42
CA GLN A 103 -16.20 6.29 -3.25
C GLN A 103 -15.43 6.69 -1.99
N ASN A 104 -14.25 6.12 -1.77
CA ASN A 104 -13.41 6.46 -0.62
C ASN A 104 -12.92 7.92 -0.69
N LEU A 105 -12.58 8.41 -1.89
CA LEU A 105 -12.22 9.80 -2.10
C LEU A 105 -13.39 10.73 -1.77
N GLN A 106 -14.59 10.45 -2.32
CA GLN A 106 -15.79 11.23 -2.04
C GLN A 106 -16.16 11.22 -0.56
N ALA A 107 -16.07 10.07 0.11
CA ALA A 107 -16.35 9.95 1.54
C ALA A 107 -15.31 10.67 2.42
N SER A 108 -14.08 10.85 1.93
CA SER A 108 -13.03 11.56 2.64
C SER A 108 -13.08 13.08 2.45
N VAL A 109 -13.70 13.56 1.36
CA VAL A 109 -13.97 14.98 1.17
C VAL A 109 -15.00 15.38 2.22
N GLY A 110 -14.60 16.24 3.16
CA GLY A 110 -15.50 16.76 4.19
C GLY A 110 -16.72 17.39 3.54
N VAL A 111 -17.90 17.16 4.12
CA VAL A 111 -19.13 17.81 3.69
C VAL A 111 -18.93 19.31 3.90
N ASP A 112 -18.78 20.06 2.81
CA ASP A 112 -18.86 21.52 2.86
C ASP A 112 -20.35 21.86 2.99
N GLU A 113 -20.81 22.02 4.22
CA GLU A 113 -22.17 22.42 4.54
C GLU A 113 -22.32 23.90 4.18
N LEU A 114 -22.43 24.18 2.87
CA LEU A 114 -22.83 25.49 2.39
C LEU A 114 -24.32 25.65 2.67
N ASP A 115 -24.58 26.29 3.80
CA ASP A 115 -25.91 26.70 4.26
C ASP A 115 -26.56 27.60 3.18
N PRO A 116 -27.66 27.17 2.51
CA PRO A 116 -28.31 27.95 1.45
C PRO A 116 -29.08 29.18 1.99
N ASP A 117 -29.20 29.33 3.30
CA ASP A 117 -29.94 30.42 3.97
C ASP A 117 -29.06 31.61 4.39
N GLN A 118 -27.91 31.83 3.75
CA GLN A 118 -27.11 33.06 3.90
C GLN A 118 -27.41 34.06 2.77
N ASN A 119 -28.69 34.30 2.47
CA ASN A 119 -29.07 35.55 1.84
C ASN A 119 -29.42 36.56 2.92
N ASN A 120 -28.55 37.57 3.07
CA ASN A 120 -28.76 38.86 3.71
C ASN A 120 -28.24 39.07 5.15
N MET A 121 -26.92 38.96 5.34
CA MET A 121 -26.22 39.91 6.23
C MET A 121 -24.98 40.49 5.56
N ILE A 122 -25.07 41.79 5.28
CA ILE A 122 -24.00 42.67 4.82
C ILE A 122 -22.88 42.65 5.86
N THR A 123 -21.74 42.04 5.53
CA THR A 123 -20.46 42.40 6.16
C THR A 123 -19.52 42.91 5.08
N SER A 124 -19.48 44.23 4.96
CA SER A 124 -18.43 44.92 4.23
C SER A 124 -17.16 44.85 5.08
N GLU A 125 -16.29 43.91 4.79
CA GLU A 125 -14.83 43.93 4.98
C GLU A 125 -14.36 42.49 5.04
N HIS A 126 -13.57 42.06 4.07
CA HIS A 126 -12.26 41.43 4.25
C HIS A 126 -11.49 41.72 2.96
N GLY A 127 -10.86 42.89 2.95
CA GLY A 127 -9.99 43.33 1.87
C GLY A 127 -8.75 42.45 1.80
N ILE A 128 -8.42 41.98 0.60
CA ILE A 128 -7.04 41.68 0.26
C ILE A 128 -6.33 43.04 0.19
N SER A 129 -5.95 43.58 1.33
CA SER A 129 -5.20 44.84 1.40
C SER A 129 -3.74 44.57 1.07
N ARG A 130 -3.39 44.90 -0.18
CA ARG A 130 -2.01 45.14 -0.64
C ARG A 130 -1.31 46.07 0.36
N MET A 131 -0.23 45.61 0.96
CA MET A 131 0.53 46.36 1.97
C MET A 131 0.97 47.72 1.42
N GLN A 132 0.70 48.79 2.16
CA GLN A 132 1.16 50.14 1.86
C GLN A 132 2.32 50.46 2.82
N GLU A 133 3.50 50.72 2.23
CA GLU A 133 4.68 51.27 2.91
C GLU A 133 4.30 52.64 3.50
N GLY A 134 4.23 52.77 4.83
CA GLY A 134 3.76 54.00 5.44
C GLY A 134 4.21 54.24 6.87
N ASP A 135 3.89 53.34 7.79
CA ASP A 135 4.20 53.56 9.22
C ASP A 135 5.09 52.45 9.77
N MET A 136 6.40 52.68 9.62
CA MET A 136 7.40 51.97 10.40
C MET A 136 7.40 52.55 11.81
N GLU A 137 6.50 52.07 12.68
CA GLU A 137 6.67 52.30 14.11
C GLU A 137 7.95 51.63 14.58
N THR A 138 8.80 52.43 15.21
CA THR A 138 10.12 52.05 15.69
C THR A 138 9.93 51.08 16.85
N TYR A 139 10.18 49.78 16.62
CA TYR A 139 10.10 48.77 17.66
C TYR A 139 11.04 49.15 18.82
N GLY A 140 10.45 49.32 20.00
CA GLY A 140 11.18 49.43 21.25
C GLY A 140 12.11 48.23 21.42
N GLU A 141 13.32 48.55 21.84
CA GLU A 141 14.45 47.66 22.08
C GLU A 141 14.04 46.43 22.92
N ALA A 142 14.44 45.24 22.46
CA ALA A 142 14.14 43.98 23.12
C ALA A 142 14.97 43.83 24.40
N ASP A 143 14.36 44.07 25.55
CA ASP A 143 14.93 43.63 26.83
C ASP A 143 14.87 42.10 26.91
N LYS A 144 16.05 41.50 26.75
CA LYS A 144 16.29 40.08 26.91
C LYS A 144 16.27 39.70 28.39
N ALA A 145 15.10 39.35 28.94
CA ALA A 145 14.99 38.45 30.09
C ALA A 145 13.53 38.15 30.44
N SER A 146 12.95 37.09 29.89
CA SER A 146 11.87 36.35 30.57
C SER A 146 11.68 35.00 29.89
N GLU A 147 12.57 34.05 30.17
CA GLU A 147 12.31 32.64 29.88
C GLU A 147 11.09 32.20 30.71
N GLY A 148 9.98 31.86 30.04
CA GLY A 148 8.79 31.33 30.70
C GLY A 148 9.08 29.95 31.30
N GLU A 149 8.86 29.80 32.62
CA GLU A 149 8.95 28.53 33.33
C GLU A 149 7.92 27.52 32.78
N PHE A 150 8.38 26.52 32.03
CA PHE A 150 7.58 25.35 31.70
C PHE A 150 7.33 24.52 32.96
N LYS A 151 6.13 24.62 33.54
CA LYS A 151 5.70 23.72 34.62
C LYS A 151 5.69 22.27 34.11
N ALA A 152 6.64 21.48 34.60
CA ALA A 152 6.74 20.05 34.33
C ALA A 152 5.42 19.35 34.70
N ARG A 153 4.70 18.84 33.69
CA ARG A 153 3.52 18.00 33.92
C ARG A 153 4.00 16.71 34.60
N ALA A 154 3.51 16.46 35.81
CA ALA A 154 3.89 15.28 36.59
C ALA A 154 3.56 13.99 35.82
N GLN A 155 4.57 13.15 35.57
CA GLN A 155 4.37 11.83 35.00
C GLN A 155 3.63 10.94 36.02
N PRO A 156 2.60 10.17 35.61
CA PRO A 156 1.95 9.24 36.51
C PRO A 156 2.93 8.13 36.94
N LYS A 157 3.12 7.99 38.26
CA LYS A 157 3.98 6.96 38.85
C LYS A 157 3.32 5.59 38.69
N VAL A 158 3.67 4.85 37.64
CA VAL A 158 3.20 3.48 37.38
C VAL A 158 3.76 2.42 38.36
N GLY A 159 4.41 2.81 39.44
CA GLY A 159 5.16 1.91 40.32
C GLY A 159 4.44 1.42 41.59
N GLU A 160 3.24 1.90 41.91
CA GLU A 160 2.62 1.61 43.23
C GLU A 160 1.65 0.41 43.22
N ALA A 161 1.17 -0.01 42.05
CA ALA A 161 0.21 -1.11 41.91
C ALA A 161 0.84 -2.53 41.85
N MET A 162 2.17 -2.65 41.86
CA MET A 162 2.88 -3.95 41.78
C MET A 162 3.62 -4.34 43.07
N ARG A 163 3.36 -3.66 44.19
CA ARG A 163 3.91 -4.04 45.49
C ARG A 163 3.01 -5.12 46.12
N GLY A 164 3.28 -6.39 45.81
CA GLY A 164 2.56 -7.52 46.43
C GLY A 164 2.47 -8.81 45.61
N ILE A 165 3.01 -8.86 44.39
CA ILE A 165 3.06 -10.10 43.60
C ILE A 165 4.41 -10.77 43.86
N GLU A 166 4.44 -11.72 44.80
CA GLU A 166 5.57 -12.62 44.99
C GLU A 166 5.61 -13.60 43.81
N PHE A 167 6.67 -13.53 43.00
CA PHE A 167 6.95 -14.56 42.00
C PHE A 167 7.82 -15.63 42.65
N GLU A 168 7.22 -16.79 42.91
CA GLU A 168 7.91 -17.99 43.35
C GLU A 168 8.91 -18.41 42.25
N THR A 169 10.20 -18.19 42.50
CA THR A 169 11.27 -18.66 41.62
C THR A 169 11.62 -20.10 42.04
N GLY A 170 11.03 -21.06 41.33
CA GLY A 170 11.39 -22.46 41.47
C GLY A 170 12.85 -22.69 41.06
N VAL A 171 13.61 -23.31 41.96
CA VAL A 171 14.92 -23.93 41.71
C VAL A 171 14.71 -25.37 41.25
#